data_AF-A0AA43U1C9-F1
#
_entry.id   AF-A0AA43U1C9-F1
#
_cell.length_a   1.000
_cell.length_b   1.000
_cell.length_c   1.000
_cell.angle_alpha   90.00
_cell.angle_beta   90.00
_cell.angle_gamma   90.00
#
_symmetry.space_group_name_H-M   'P 1'
#
loop_
_entity.id
_entity.type
_entity.pdbx_description
1 polymer ?
#
loop_
_entity_poly.entity_id
_entity_poly.type
_entity_poly.pdbx_seq_one_letter_code
_entity_poly.pdbx_strand_id
1 'polypeptide(L)'
;MDNIQKKTINAQKLCKSQFFVGMIYLVLLVAFIGVLLAIYVSNKSAKGNWLVNPAYIIITILFGLSIISIIVTSIYGLKYAKEINDSKLHYYFLLSAIFIIPFVSFYCTIASATRMYNYFEKTKKQKKNKKQQA
;
A
#
# COMPACT_ATOMS: atom_id res chain seq x y z
N MET A 1 -26.69 -6.82 15.04
CA MET A 1 -25.47 -6.08 15.44
C MET A 1 -24.18 -6.69 14.85
N ASP A 2 -24.23 -7.91 14.30
CA ASP A 2 -23.08 -8.68 13.81
C ASP A 2 -22.45 -8.16 12.52
N ASN A 3 -23.25 -7.65 11.56
CA ASN A 3 -22.73 -7.13 10.29
C ASN A 3 -21.80 -5.92 10.46
N ILE A 4 -22.00 -5.12 11.51
CA ILE A 4 -21.20 -3.92 11.75
C ILE A 4 -19.88 -4.28 12.43
N GLN A 5 -19.86 -5.26 13.36
CA GLN A 5 -18.62 -5.75 13.98
C GLN A 5 -17.69 -6.42 12.97
N LYS A 6 -18.24 -7.25 12.06
CA LYS A 6 -17.48 -7.91 10.99
C LYS A 6 -16.83 -6.88 10.05
N LYS A 7 -17.56 -5.81 9.70
CA LYS A 7 -17.03 -4.69 8.88
C LYS A 7 -15.86 -3.96 9.56
N THR A 8 -15.91 -3.76 10.89
CA THR A 8 -14.82 -3.11 11.64
C THR A 8 -13.56 -3.96 11.74
N ILE A 9 -13.67 -5.28 11.91
CA ILE A 9 -12.50 -6.19 12.03
C ILE A 9 -11.77 -6.31 10.69
N ASN A 10 -12.51 -6.45 9.59
CA ASN A 10 -11.94 -6.56 8.25
C ASN A 10 -11.17 -5.28 7.85
N ALA A 11 -11.68 -4.14 8.27
CA ALA A 11 -11.11 -2.83 8.00
C ALA A 11 -9.81 -2.58 8.79
N GLN A 12 -9.73 -2.99 10.05
CA GLN A 12 -8.47 -2.92 10.80
C GLN A 12 -7.40 -3.84 10.21
N LYS A 13 -7.78 -5.04 9.75
CA LYS A 13 -6.85 -5.96 9.07
C LYS A 13 -6.36 -5.38 7.74
N LEU A 14 -7.24 -4.79 6.94
CA LEU A 14 -6.87 -4.11 5.69
C LEU A 14 -5.91 -2.95 5.94
N CYS A 15 -6.20 -2.10 6.92
CA CYS A 15 -5.34 -0.96 7.26
C CYS A 15 -3.95 -1.38 7.73
N LYS A 16 -3.86 -2.41 8.60
CA LYS A 16 -2.57 -2.96 9.05
C LYS A 16 -1.80 -3.61 7.90
N SER A 17 -2.49 -4.39 7.07
CA SER A 17 -1.90 -5.05 5.90
C SER A 17 -1.33 -4.02 4.93
N GLN A 18 -2.11 -2.99 4.60
CA GLN A 18 -1.69 -1.95 3.65
C GLN A 18 -0.52 -1.12 4.18
N PHE A 19 -0.50 -0.80 5.49
CA PHE A 19 0.63 -0.10 6.10
C PHE A 19 1.92 -0.95 6.04
N PHE A 20 1.82 -2.24 6.36
CA PHE A 20 2.96 -3.15 6.38
C PHE A 20 3.47 -3.44 4.96
N VAL A 21 2.57 -3.74 4.02
CA VAL A 21 2.89 -3.95 2.60
C VAL A 21 3.50 -2.68 1.98
N GLY A 22 2.93 -1.51 2.30
CA GLY A 22 3.45 -0.22 1.82
C GLY A 22 4.86 0.09 2.34
N MET A 23 5.14 -0.16 3.63
CA MET A 23 6.49 -0.01 4.18
C MET A 23 7.49 -0.99 3.56
N ILE A 24 7.13 -2.28 3.46
CA ILE A 24 7.98 -3.29 2.85
C ILE A 24 8.30 -2.93 1.40
N TYR A 25 7.28 -2.51 0.64
CA TYR A 25 7.46 -2.07 -0.74
C TYR A 25 8.45 -0.91 -0.83
N LEU A 26 8.34 0.10 0.05
CA LEU A 26 9.23 1.25 0.00
C LEU A 26 10.68 0.88 0.30
N VAL A 27 10.91 0.03 1.31
CA VAL A 27 12.26 -0.47 1.63
C VAL A 27 12.83 -1.29 0.48
N LEU A 28 12.04 -2.22 -0.07
CA LEU A 28 12.46 -3.06 -1.20
C LEU A 28 12.72 -2.23 -2.44
N LEU A 29 11.91 -1.22 -2.72
CA LEU A 29 12.07 -0.37 -3.89
C LEU A 29 13.37 0.44 -3.83
N VAL A 30 13.69 1.04 -2.69
CA VAL A 30 14.97 1.76 -2.50
C VAL A 30 16.14 0.79 -2.65
N ALA A 31 16.05 -0.42 -2.07
CA ALA A 31 17.07 -1.45 -2.22
C ALA A 31 17.23 -1.88 -3.69
N PHE A 32 16.15 -2.12 -4.41
CA PHE A 32 16.17 -2.53 -5.82
C PHE A 32 16.74 -1.44 -6.72
N ILE A 33 16.37 -0.16 -6.51
CA ILE A 33 16.98 0.97 -7.23
C ILE A 33 18.48 1.02 -6.95
N GLY A 34 18.90 0.86 -5.69
CA GLY A 34 20.31 0.85 -5.31
C GLY A 34 21.11 -0.26 -5.99
N VAL A 35 20.58 -1.48 -6.02
CA VAL A 35 21.25 -2.61 -6.67
C VAL A 35 21.24 -2.48 -8.20
N LEU A 36 20.14 -2.01 -8.80
CA LEU A 36 20.05 -1.73 -10.24
C LEU A 36 21.11 -0.69 -10.65
N LEU A 37 21.27 0.39 -9.88
CA LEU A 37 22.31 1.39 -10.08
C LEU A 37 23.71 0.80 -9.91
N ALA A 38 23.95 0.01 -8.87
CA ALA A 38 25.25 -0.61 -8.63
C ALA A 38 25.66 -1.54 -9.78
N ILE A 39 24.75 -2.37 -10.26
CA ILE A 39 24.98 -3.27 -11.41
C ILE A 39 25.19 -2.46 -12.69
N TYR A 40 24.40 -1.41 -12.92
CA TYR A 40 24.52 -0.55 -14.10
C TYR A 40 25.88 0.16 -14.15
N VAL A 41 26.30 0.77 -13.04
CA VAL A 41 27.58 1.48 -12.93
C VAL A 41 28.75 0.51 -13.10
N SER A 42 28.70 -0.65 -12.44
CA SER A 42 29.77 -1.65 -12.50
C SER A 42 29.92 -2.26 -13.90
N ASN A 43 28.82 -2.55 -14.61
CA ASN A 43 28.88 -3.13 -15.96
C ASN A 43 29.25 -2.11 -17.04
N LYS A 44 28.87 -0.83 -16.86
CA LYS A 44 29.28 0.25 -17.78
C LYS A 44 30.79 0.43 -17.78
N SER A 45 31.45 0.28 -16.62
CA SER A 45 32.92 0.28 -16.53
C SER A 45 33.58 -0.95 -17.17
N ALA A 46 32.90 -2.11 -17.18
CA ALA A 46 33.44 -3.36 -17.68
C ALA A 46 33.16 -3.65 -19.17
N LYS A 47 32.46 -2.76 -19.91
CA LYS A 47 31.95 -3.00 -21.28
C LYS A 47 31.10 -4.29 -21.41
N GLY A 48 30.53 -4.77 -20.31
CA GLY A 48 29.71 -5.98 -20.26
C GLY A 48 28.23 -5.69 -20.53
N ASN A 49 27.52 -6.66 -21.10
CA ASN A 49 26.07 -6.55 -21.29
C ASN A 49 25.36 -6.79 -19.94
N TRP A 50 24.81 -5.73 -19.35
CA TRP A 50 24.21 -5.77 -18.00
C TRP A 50 22.92 -6.59 -17.92
N LEU A 51 22.23 -6.77 -19.05
CA LEU A 51 20.98 -7.54 -19.16
C LEU A 51 21.16 -9.03 -18.90
N VAL A 52 22.39 -9.56 -19.03
CA VAL A 52 22.67 -10.99 -18.85
C VAL A 52 23.06 -11.35 -17.42
N ASN A 53 23.16 -10.36 -16.53
CA ASN A 53 23.53 -10.61 -15.14
C ASN A 53 22.34 -11.29 -14.41
N PRO A 54 22.50 -12.51 -13.86
CA PRO A 54 21.42 -13.23 -13.20
C PRO A 54 20.86 -12.46 -11.99
N ALA A 55 21.69 -11.70 -11.27
CA ALA A 55 21.23 -10.85 -10.17
C ALA A 55 20.31 -9.73 -10.66
N TYR A 56 20.59 -9.14 -11.82
CA TYR A 56 19.75 -8.11 -12.44
C TYR A 56 18.37 -8.68 -12.79
N ILE A 57 18.33 -9.86 -13.41
CA ILE A 57 17.10 -10.54 -13.81
C ILE A 57 16.24 -10.87 -12.59
N ILE A 58 16.84 -11.48 -11.55
CA ILE A 58 16.15 -11.83 -10.30
C ILE A 58 15.54 -10.59 -9.64
N ILE A 59 16.32 -9.51 -9.54
CA ILE A 59 15.86 -8.25 -8.94
C ILE A 59 14.73 -7.62 -9.75
N THR A 60 14.82 -7.65 -11.07
CA THR A 60 13.77 -7.15 -11.96
C THR A 60 12.46 -7.93 -11.77
N ILE A 61 12.54 -9.27 -11.64
CA ILE A 61 11.37 -10.10 -11.36
C ILE A 61 10.76 -9.78 -9.98
N LEU A 62 11.60 -9.66 -8.94
CA LEU A 62 11.15 -9.31 -7.59
C LEU A 62 10.52 -7.91 -7.52
N PHE A 63 11.06 -6.95 -8.27
CA PHE A 63 10.50 -5.62 -8.42
C PHE A 63 9.11 -5.67 -9.06
N GLY A 64 8.94 -6.45 -10.15
CA GLY A 64 7.65 -6.69 -10.78
C GLY A 64 6.62 -7.30 -9.83
N LEU A 65 7.00 -8.33 -9.07
CA LEU A 65 6.13 -8.95 -8.05
C LEU A 65 5.71 -7.98 -6.95
N SER A 66 6.60 -7.07 -6.57
CA SER A 66 6.32 -6.04 -5.56
C SER A 66 5.28 -5.03 -6.07
N ILE A 67 5.37 -4.63 -7.34
CA ILE A 67 4.36 -3.77 -7.99
C ILE A 67 3.01 -4.47 -8.04
N ILE A 68 2.96 -5.72 -8.48
CA ILE A 68 1.72 -6.51 -8.55
C ILE A 68 1.06 -6.59 -7.16
N SER A 69 1.85 -6.82 -6.10
CA SER A 69 1.31 -6.87 -4.73
C SER A 69 0.64 -5.55 -4.30
N ILE A 70 1.20 -4.39 -4.68
CA ILE A 70 0.58 -3.08 -4.43
C ILE A 70 -0.73 -2.90 -5.19
N ILE A 71 -0.75 -3.30 -6.46
CA ILE A 71 -1.95 -3.17 -7.30
C ILE A 71 -3.08 -4.00 -6.67
N VAL A 72 -2.78 -5.24 -6.28
CA VAL A 72 -3.75 -6.14 -5.64
C VAL A 72 -4.28 -5.54 -4.33
N THR A 73 -3.41 -5.05 -3.45
CA THR A 73 -3.85 -4.41 -2.19
C THR A 73 -4.68 -3.15 -2.43
N SER A 74 -4.34 -2.35 -3.45
CA SER A 74 -5.11 -1.16 -3.82
C SER A 74 -6.48 -1.50 -4.38
N ILE A 75 -6.61 -2.58 -5.18
CA ILE A 75 -7.90 -3.08 -5.69
C ILE A 75 -8.81 -3.54 -4.54
N TYR A 76 -8.27 -4.29 -3.57
CA TYR A 76 -9.04 -4.69 -2.39
C TYR A 76 -9.48 -3.46 -1.56
N GLY A 77 -8.60 -2.47 -1.42
CA GLY A 77 -8.92 -1.19 -0.78
C GLY A 77 -10.03 -0.41 -1.48
N LEU A 78 -10.02 -0.36 -2.82
CA LEU A 78 -11.07 0.25 -3.64
C LEU A 78 -12.43 -0.42 -3.41
N LYS A 79 -12.48 -1.76 -3.43
CA LYS A 79 -13.71 -2.51 -3.15
C LYS A 79 -14.26 -2.18 -1.76
N TYR A 80 -13.39 -2.14 -0.76
CA TYR A 80 -13.77 -1.77 0.60
C TYR A 80 -14.28 -0.32 0.71
N ALA A 81 -13.60 0.64 0.06
CA ALA A 81 -14.00 2.04 0.05
C ALA A 81 -15.39 2.24 -0.58
N LYS A 82 -15.70 1.48 -1.65
CA LYS A 82 -17.02 1.49 -2.30
C LYS A 82 -18.12 0.96 -1.38
N GLU A 83 -17.84 -0.07 -0.57
CA GLU A 83 -18.79 -0.61 0.40
C GLU A 83 -19.11 0.34 1.57
N ILE A 84 -18.23 1.29 1.87
CA ILE A 84 -18.44 2.30 2.93
C ILE A 84 -18.87 3.67 2.38
N ASN A 85 -18.98 3.80 1.06
CA ASN A 85 -19.37 5.02 0.34
C ASN A 85 -18.51 6.25 0.70
N ASP A 86 -17.22 6.07 1.03
CA ASP A 86 -16.28 7.17 1.26
C ASP A 86 -15.50 7.46 -0.03
N SER A 87 -15.92 8.51 -0.73
CA SER A 87 -15.36 8.97 -2.00
C SER A 87 -13.90 9.42 -1.90
N LYS A 88 -13.45 9.92 -0.74
CA LYS A 88 -12.06 10.33 -0.53
C LYS A 88 -11.16 9.12 -0.29
N LEU A 89 -11.62 8.10 0.42
CA LEU A 89 -10.88 6.85 0.59
C LEU A 89 -10.73 6.13 -0.77
N HIS A 90 -11.80 6.12 -1.56
CA HIS A 90 -11.80 5.59 -2.92
C HIS A 90 -10.76 6.31 -3.80
N TYR A 91 -10.69 7.63 -3.73
CA TYR A 91 -9.70 8.42 -4.46
C TYR A 91 -8.26 8.07 -4.05
N TYR A 92 -7.96 7.94 -2.75
CA TYR A 92 -6.60 7.58 -2.30
C TYR A 92 -6.16 6.19 -2.75
N PHE A 93 -7.08 5.20 -2.74
CA PHE A 93 -6.76 3.88 -3.26
C PHE A 93 -6.60 3.86 -4.78
N LEU A 94 -7.42 4.63 -5.50
CA LEU A 94 -7.28 4.80 -6.95
C LEU A 94 -5.93 5.44 -7.29
N LEU A 95 -5.55 6.50 -6.56
CA LEU A 95 -4.30 7.21 -6.79
C LEU A 95 -3.10 6.33 -6.45
N SER A 96 -3.17 5.51 -5.39
CA SER A 96 -2.15 4.52 -5.06
C SER A 96 -2.02 3.41 -6.12
N ALA A 97 -3.11 3.05 -6.80
CA ALA A 97 -3.09 2.05 -7.87
C ALA A 97 -2.51 2.60 -9.19
N ILE A 98 -2.85 3.85 -9.54
CA ILE A 98 -2.45 4.49 -10.80
C ILE A 98 -1.04 5.08 -10.70
N PHE A 99 -0.74 5.80 -9.61
CA PHE A 99 0.56 6.39 -9.36
C PHE A 99 1.41 5.45 -8.51
N ILE A 100 1.96 4.41 -9.16
CA ILE A 100 3.03 3.53 -8.62
C ILE A 100 4.35 4.32 -8.41
N ILE A 101 4.32 5.65 -8.52
CA ILE A 101 5.44 6.50 -8.15
C ILE A 101 5.63 6.38 -6.62
N PRO A 102 6.83 6.02 -6.13
CA PRO A 102 7.06 5.63 -4.73
C PRO A 102 6.55 6.66 -3.72
N PHE A 103 6.83 7.94 -3.98
CA PHE A 103 6.44 9.04 -3.10
C PHE A 103 4.92 9.28 -3.07
N VAL A 104 4.26 9.15 -4.22
CA VAL A 104 2.80 9.34 -4.34
C VAL A 104 2.07 8.14 -3.74
N SER A 105 2.52 6.92 -4.03
CA SER A 105 2.01 5.68 -3.44
C SER A 105 2.18 5.67 -1.92
N PHE A 106 3.33 6.11 -1.41
CA PHE A 106 3.59 6.18 0.03
C PHE A 106 2.69 7.20 0.72
N TYR A 107 2.60 8.42 0.18
CA TYR A 107 1.70 9.44 0.69
C TYR A 107 0.25 8.97 0.71
N CYS A 108 -0.23 8.35 -0.37
CA CYS A 108 -1.59 7.81 -0.44
C CYS A 108 -1.81 6.66 0.54
N THR A 109 -0.81 5.82 0.77
CA THR A 109 -0.86 4.74 1.75
C THR A 109 -0.99 5.28 3.18
N ILE A 110 -0.19 6.28 3.54
CA ILE A 110 -0.28 6.92 4.86
C ILE A 110 -1.62 7.67 4.99
N ALA A 111 -2.00 8.48 4.01
CA ALA A 111 -3.22 9.28 4.05
C ALA A 111 -4.48 8.40 4.15
N SER A 112 -4.53 7.29 3.40
CA SER A 112 -5.63 6.31 3.50
C SER A 112 -5.64 5.64 4.87
N ALA A 113 -4.51 5.18 5.39
CA ALA A 113 -4.42 4.56 6.73
C ALA A 113 -4.87 5.51 7.85
N THR A 114 -4.39 6.76 7.86
CA THR A 114 -4.76 7.78 8.85
C THR A 114 -6.25 8.10 8.79
N ARG A 115 -6.80 8.26 7.59
CA ARG A 115 -8.22 8.57 7.41
C ARG A 115 -9.11 7.42 7.88
N MET A 116 -8.71 6.19 7.57
CA MET A 116 -9.38 4.98 8.01
C MET A 116 -9.40 4.91 9.53
N TYR A 117 -8.26 5.15 10.19
CA TYR A 117 -8.13 5.24 11.65
C TYR A 117 -9.08 6.28 12.28
N ASN A 118 -9.11 7.50 11.73
CA ASN A 118 -9.98 8.57 12.24
C ASN A 118 -11.47 8.26 12.09
N TYR A 119 -11.86 7.57 11.01
CA TYR A 119 -13.23 7.08 10.86
C TYR A 119 -13.59 6.14 12.00
N PHE A 120 -12.73 5.17 12.33
CA PHE A 120 -12.94 4.27 13.47
C PHE A 120 -13.08 5.00 14.80
N GLU A 121 -12.20 5.97 15.08
CA GLU A 121 -12.21 6.68 16.35
C GLU A 121 -13.52 7.45 16.55
N LYS A 122 -14.01 8.11 15.49
CA LYS A 122 -15.33 8.79 15.49
C LYS A 122 -16.48 7.81 15.71
N THR A 123 -16.48 6.65 15.05
CA THR A 123 -17.52 5.63 15.26
C THR A 123 -17.49 5.07 16.69
N LYS A 124 -16.31 4.95 17.30
CA LYS A 124 -16.13 4.47 18.68
C LYS A 124 -16.62 5.51 19.71
N LYS A 125 -16.35 6.80 19.50
CA LYS A 125 -16.83 7.91 20.35
C LYS A 125 -18.35 8.08 20.30
N GLN A 126 -18.97 8.01 19.12
CA GLN A 126 -20.45 8.06 19.00
C GLN A 126 -21.14 6.90 19.74
N LYS A 127 -20.51 5.71 19.78
CA LYS A 127 -21.00 4.56 20.57
C LYS A 127 -20.97 4.78 22.08
N LYS A 128 -19.99 5.54 22.60
CA LYS A 128 -19.85 5.79 24.04
C LYS A 128 -20.95 6.74 24.52
N ASN A 129 -21.25 7.77 23.74
CA ASN A 129 -22.31 8.74 24.06
C ASN A 129 -23.72 8.12 23.98
N LYS A 130 -23.99 7.24 23.00
CA LYS A 130 -25.29 6.53 22.92
C LYS A 130 -25.53 5.53 24.07
N LYS A 131 -24.47 4.98 24.69
CA LYS A 131 -24.58 4.11 25.87
C LYS A 131 -24.74 4.86 27.19
N GLN A 132 -24.47 6.16 27.21
CA GLN A 132 -24.66 7.02 28.40
C GLN A 132 -26.02 7.73 28.39
N GLN A 133 -26.76 7.66 27.27
CA GLN A 133 -28.09 8.25 27.09
C GLN A 133 -29.22 7.20 27.05
N ALA A 134 -28.89 5.92 27.22
CA ALA A 134 -29.80 4.79 27.34
C ALA A 134 -29.59 4.14 28.71
#